data_AF-A0A9X2XHM6-F1
#
_entry.id   AF-A0A9X2XHM6-F1
#
_cell.length_a   1.000
_cell.length_b   1.000
_cell.length_c   1.000
_cell.angle_alpha   90.00
_cell.angle_beta   90.00
_cell.angle_gamma   90.00
#
_symmetry.space_group_name_H-M   'P 1'
#
loop_
_entity.id
_entity.type
_entity.pdbx_description
1 polymer ?
#
loop_
_entity_poly.entity_id
_entity_poly.type
_entity_poly.pdbx_seq_one_letter_code
_entity_poly.pdbx_strand_id
1 'polypeptide(L)'
;MSTELTSREVCQHLRDAALGVRPLQVIGTGTGQVSVDIEGWRLQLEFDGKHLHHCGHCCCPDGREWALDSRQRFGTDPVSLLSTWELAQIEGLLRRAE
;
A
#
# COMPACT_ATOMS: atom_id res chain seq x y z
N MET A 1 -2.99 6.36 -23.32
CA MET A 1 -2.50 6.76 -21.99
C MET A 1 -3.14 5.81 -21.00
N SER A 2 -2.34 4.98 -20.33
CA SER A 2 -2.88 4.04 -19.35
C SER A 2 -3.44 4.84 -18.18
N THR A 3 -4.75 4.76 -17.98
CA THR A 3 -5.49 5.51 -16.96
C THR A 3 -5.47 4.85 -15.58
N GLU A 4 -4.84 3.69 -15.49
CA GLU A 4 -4.80 2.86 -14.30
C GLU A 4 -3.40 2.94 -13.67
N LEU A 5 -3.36 3.01 -12.33
CA LEU A 5 -2.11 2.84 -11.62
C LEU A 5 -1.58 1.43 -11.84
N THR A 6 -0.26 1.27 -11.80
CA THR A 6 0.38 -0.05 -11.88
C THR A 6 0.87 -0.50 -10.51
N SER A 7 0.95 -1.82 -10.28
CA SER A 7 1.48 -2.37 -9.04
C SER A 7 2.91 -1.89 -8.73
N ARG A 8 3.71 -1.59 -9.77
CA ARG A 8 5.07 -1.07 -9.61
C ARG A 8 5.09 0.33 -9.00
N GLU A 9 4.16 1.20 -9.41
CA GLU A 9 4.03 2.54 -8.84
C GLU A 9 3.60 2.47 -7.37
N VAL A 10 2.61 1.63 -7.05
CA VAL A 10 2.15 1.43 -5.67
C VAL A 10 3.27 0.86 -4.79
N CYS A 11 3.99 -0.15 -5.28
CA CYS A 11 5.15 -0.73 -4.61
C CYS A 11 6.24 0.32 -4.35
N GLN A 12 6.51 1.21 -5.31
CA GLN A 12 7.51 2.27 -5.13
C GLN A 12 7.13 3.22 -3.99
N HIS A 13 5.87 3.64 -3.91
CA HIS A 13 5.40 4.51 -2.84
C HIS A 13 5.48 3.84 -1.46
N LEU A 14 5.14 2.55 -1.38
CA LEU A 14 5.31 1.77 -0.16
C LEU A 14 6.78 1.65 0.24
N ARG A 15 7.68 1.39 -0.71
CA ARG A 15 9.13 1.38 -0.45
C ARG A 15 9.62 2.74 0.07
N ASP A 16 9.21 3.84 -0.55
CA ASP A 16 9.60 5.19 -0.10
C ASP A 16 9.14 5.45 1.35
N ALA A 17 7.93 5.01 1.71
CA ALA A 17 7.45 5.07 3.08
C ALA A 17 8.24 4.17 4.03
N ALA A 18 8.57 2.94 3.62
CA ALA A 18 9.38 2.00 4.40
C ALA A 18 10.79 2.54 4.70
N LEU A 19 11.38 3.26 3.73
CA LEU A 19 12.67 3.94 3.86
C LEU A 19 12.59 5.24 4.68
N GLY A 20 11.38 5.69 5.06
CA GLY A 20 11.17 6.96 5.73
C GLY A 20 11.36 8.19 4.84
N VAL A 21 11.35 8.00 3.51
CA VAL A 21 11.44 9.09 2.53
C VAL A 21 10.12 9.85 2.46
N ARG A 22 8.99 9.14 2.53
CA ARG A 22 7.66 9.73 2.53
C ARG A 22 6.96 9.44 3.87
N PRO A 23 6.31 10.44 4.49
CA PRO A 23 5.55 10.21 5.70
C PRO A 23 4.33 9.33 5.36
N LEU A 24 4.19 8.24 6.11
CA LEU A 24 2.99 7.41 6.10
C LEU A 24 2.11 7.85 7.26
N GLN A 25 0.83 8.10 7.00
CA GLN A 25 -0.15 8.50 7.99
C GLN A 25 -1.31 7.52 7.99
N VAL A 26 -1.71 7.02 9.16
CA VAL A 26 -2.91 6.18 9.26
C VAL A 26 -4.14 7.09 9.22
N ILE A 27 -5.01 6.89 8.24
CA ILE A 27 -6.24 7.66 8.06
C ILE A 27 -7.50 6.86 8.42
N GLY A 28 -7.37 5.55 8.62
CA GLY A 28 -8.45 4.70 9.08
C GLY A 28 -7.95 3.30 9.42
N THR A 29 -8.57 2.67 10.41
CA THR A 29 -8.31 1.28 10.77
C THR A 29 -9.61 0.50 10.71
N GLY A 30 -9.55 -0.70 10.16
CA GLY A 30 -10.65 -1.64 10.05
C GLY A 30 -10.25 -3.02 10.56
N THR A 31 -11.21 -3.94 10.61
CA THR A 31 -10.94 -5.33 11.00
C THR A 31 -10.07 -6.03 9.95
N GLY A 32 -8.78 -6.20 10.24
CA GLY A 32 -7.83 -6.84 9.33
C GLY A 32 -7.36 -5.95 8.18
N GLN A 33 -7.61 -4.64 8.22
CA GLN A 33 -7.16 -3.71 7.19
C GLN A 33 -6.86 -2.33 7.77
N VAL A 34 -5.91 -1.62 7.17
CA VAL A 34 -5.53 -0.27 7.56
C VAL A 34 -5.48 0.61 6.32
N SER A 35 -6.15 1.75 6.39
CA SER A 35 -6.08 2.80 5.38
C SER A 35 -5.01 3.80 5.76
N VAL A 36 -4.10 4.06 4.84
CA VAL A 36 -2.99 5.00 5.01
C VAL A 36 -3.01 6.06 3.92
N ASP A 37 -2.50 7.24 4.26
CA ASP A 37 -2.14 8.29 3.32
C ASP A 37 -0.61 8.43 3.26
N ILE A 38 -0.08 8.49 2.03
CA ILE A 38 1.34 8.74 1.75
C ILE A 38 1.42 9.90 0.78
N GLU A 39 1.50 11.12 1.30
CA GLU A 39 1.53 12.37 0.50
C GLU A 39 0.36 12.46 -0.51
N GLY A 40 -0.86 12.19 -0.04
CA GLY A 40 -2.07 12.21 -0.86
C GLY A 40 -2.37 10.90 -1.59
N TRP A 41 -1.48 9.90 -1.50
CA TRP A 41 -1.77 8.55 -1.96
C TRP A 41 -2.50 7.78 -0.87
N ARG A 42 -3.74 7.38 -1.15
CA ARG A 42 -4.57 6.63 -0.21
C ARG A 42 -4.48 5.15 -0.50
N LEU A 43 -3.85 4.38 0.39
CA LEU A 43 -3.68 2.94 0.25
C LEU A 43 -4.50 2.22 1.31
N GLN A 44 -5.04 1.07 0.93
CA GLN A 44 -5.71 0.12 1.80
C GLN A 44 -4.85 -1.13 1.88
N LEU A 45 -4.32 -1.36 3.07
CA LEU A 45 -3.39 -2.44 3.38
C LEU A 45 -4.12 -3.50 4.18
N GLU A 46 -4.09 -4.74 3.71
CA GLU A 46 -4.75 -5.88 4.33
C GLU A 46 -3.73 -6.71 5.12
N PHE A 47 -4.13 -7.07 6.33
CA PHE A 47 -3.29 -7.78 7.30
C PHE A 47 -3.81 -9.19 7.52
N ASP A 48 -2.92 -10.17 7.39
CA ASP A 48 -3.14 -11.52 7.90
C ASP A 48 -2.58 -11.59 9.33
N GLY A 49 -3.47 -11.40 10.30
CA GLY A 49 -3.11 -11.33 11.71
C GLY A 49 -2.26 -10.09 12.05
N LYS A 50 -0.94 -10.25 12.03
CA LYS A 50 0.03 -9.18 12.34
C LYS A 50 0.88 -8.76 11.14
N HIS A 51 0.73 -9.46 10.01
CA HIS A 51 1.61 -9.29 8.87
C HIS A 51 0.86 -8.65 7.71
N LEU A 52 1.49 -7.65 7.08
CA LEU A 52 0.99 -7.03 5.88
C LEU A 52 1.06 -8.05 4.75
N HIS A 53 -0.09 -8.45 4.22
CA HIS A 53 -0.18 -9.53 3.24
C HIS A 53 -0.54 -9.02 1.84
N HIS A 54 -1.50 -8.09 1.73
CA HIS A 54 -1.96 -7.57 0.44
C HIS A 54 -2.23 -6.07 0.47
N CYS A 55 -2.17 -5.44 -0.70
CA CYS A 55 -2.82 -4.15 -0.91
C CYS A 55 -4.17 -4.42 -1.58
N GLY A 56 -5.26 -3.98 -0.94
CA GLY A 56 -6.60 -4.13 -1.51
C GLY A 56 -6.91 -3.05 -2.54
N HIS A 57 -6.50 -1.81 -2.25
CA HIS A 57 -6.76 -0.64 -3.10
C HIS A 57 -5.68 0.43 -2.90
N CYS A 58 -5.33 1.16 -3.96
CA CYS A 58 -4.52 2.37 -3.91
C CYS A 58 -5.09 3.46 -4.83
N CYS A 59 -5.26 4.67 -4.30
CA CYS A 59 -5.71 5.84 -5.05
C CYS A 59 -4.62 6.91 -5.04
N CYS A 60 -4.29 7.39 -6.24
CA CYS A 60 -3.39 8.50 -6.47
C CYS A 60 -4.08 9.84 -6.21
N PRO A 61 -3.33 10.89 -5.81
CA PRO A 61 -3.87 12.25 -5.77
C PRO A 61 -4.28 12.78 -7.16
N ASP A 62 -3.72 12.21 -8.23
CA ASP A 62 -4.06 12.49 -9.63
C ASP A 62 -5.42 11.92 -10.07
N GLY A 63 -6.09 11.13 -9.21
CA GLY A 63 -7.36 10.48 -9.52
C GLY A 63 -7.23 9.11 -10.21
N ARG A 64 -6.01 8.61 -10.40
CA ARG A 64 -5.76 7.23 -10.85
C ARG A 64 -5.96 6.25 -9.69
N GLU A 65 -6.47 5.07 -9.99
CA GLU A 65 -6.73 4.04 -8.99
C GLU A 65 -6.06 2.72 -9.40
N TRP A 66 -5.64 1.96 -8.40
CA TRP A 66 -5.20 0.58 -8.51
C TRP A 66 -6.06 -0.23 -7.56
N ALA A 67 -6.69 -1.27 -8.07
CA ALA A 67 -7.40 -2.24 -7.27
C ALA A 67 -6.93 -3.63 -7.66
N LEU A 68 -6.90 -4.55 -6.69
CA LEU A 68 -6.67 -5.97 -6.93
C LEU A 68 -7.91 -6.59 -7.61
N ASP A 69 -8.26 -6.13 -8.81
CA ASP A 69 -9.38 -6.67 -9.58
C ASP A 69 -8.89 -7.83 -10.46
N SER A 70 -9.65 -8.93 -10.44
CA SER A 70 -9.37 -10.16 -11.20
C SER A 70 -9.30 -9.94 -12.73
N ARG A 71 -9.72 -8.76 -13.23
CA ARG A 71 -9.58 -8.37 -14.64
C ARG A 71 -8.18 -7.89 -15.01
N GLN A 72 -7.34 -7.49 -14.05
CA GLN A 72 -5.91 -7.32 -14.30
C GLN A 72 -5.27 -8.72 -14.42
N ARG A 73 -5.28 -9.27 -15.64
CA ARG A 73 -4.65 -10.56 -16.01
C ARG A 73 -3.18 -10.72 -15.59
N PHE A 74 -2.53 -9.61 -15.20
CA PHE A 74 -1.13 -9.54 -14.78
C PHE A 74 -0.95 -8.78 -13.45
N GLY A 75 -2.01 -8.59 -12.67
CA GLY A 75 -1.96 -7.83 -11.42
C GLY A 75 -1.16 -8.57 -10.36
N THR A 76 0.16 -8.35 -10.34
CA THR A 76 1.01 -8.73 -9.20
C THR A 76 0.65 -7.83 -8.03
N ASP A 77 0.45 -8.41 -6.86
CA ASP A 77 0.21 -7.62 -5.65
C ASP A 77 1.46 -6.75 -5.33
N PRO A 78 1.31 -5.44 -5.11
CA PRO A 78 2.42 -4.52 -4.89
C PRO A 78 3.14 -4.80 -3.57
N VAL A 79 2.45 -5.38 -2.58
CA VAL A 79 3.03 -5.80 -1.30
C VAL A 79 3.97 -6.98 -1.52
N SER A 80 3.62 -7.92 -2.40
CA SER A 80 4.45 -9.06 -2.79
C SER A 80 5.74 -8.67 -3.54
N LEU A 81 5.81 -7.45 -4.09
CA LEU A 81 7.01 -6.90 -4.72
C LEU A 81 7.99 -6.28 -3.72
N LEU A 82 7.55 -6.06 -2.47
CA LEU A 82 8.39 -5.54 -1.40
C LEU A 82 9.24 -6.66 -0.79
N SER A 83 10.43 -6.30 -0.36
CA SER A 83 11.31 -7.18 0.40
C SER A 83 10.77 -7.36 1.81
N THR A 84 11.10 -8.48 2.46
CA THR A 84 10.72 -8.76 3.86
C THR A 84 11.10 -7.63 4.82
N TRP A 85 12.25 -6.96 4.58
CA TRP A 85 12.66 -5.81 5.38
C TRP A 85 11.73 -4.59 5.20
N GLU A 86 11.32 -4.30 3.96
CA GLU A 86 10.43 -3.17 3.65
C GLU A 86 9.05 -3.39 4.26
N LEU A 87 8.52 -4.61 4.19
CA LEU A 87 7.27 -5.01 4.87
C LEU A 87 7.35 -4.77 6.38
N ALA A 88 8.41 -5.29 7.03
CA ALA A 88 8.58 -5.13 8.46
C ALA A 88 8.71 -3.65 8.90
N GLN A 89 9.29 -2.78 8.06
CA GLN A 89 9.31 -1.35 8.34
C GLN A 89 7.92 -0.72 8.27
N ILE A 90 7.14 -1.03 7.23
CA ILE A 90 5.75 -0.53 7.11
C ILE A 90 4.90 -1.02 8.27
N GLU A 91 4.94 -2.31 8.59
CA GLU A 91 4.26 -2.89 9.76
C GLU A 91 4.66 -2.16 11.05
N GLY A 92 5.96 -1.88 11.22
CA GLY A 92 6.49 -1.15 12.36
C GLY A 92 6.08 0.33 12.41
N LEU A 93 5.89 0.99 11.27
CA LEU A 93 5.38 2.36 11.19
C LEU A 93 3.90 2.39 11.57
N LEU A 94 3.12 1.44 11.05
CA LEU A 94 1.70 1.31 11.32
C LEU A 94 1.42 1.03 12.80
N ARG A 95 2.21 0.14 13.41
CA ARG A 95 2.13 -0.16 14.85
C ARG A 95 2.51 1.00 15.77
N ARG A 96 3.21 2.01 15.25
CA ARG A 96 3.52 3.24 16.01
C ARG A 96 2.50 4.34 15.81
N ALA A 97 1.70 4.22 14.76
CA ALA A 97 0.65 5.16 14.40
C ALA A 97 -0.73 4.74 14.92
N GLU A 98 -0.85 3.55 15.54
CA GLU A 98 -2.05 3.08 16.27
C GLU A 98 -2.27 3.81 17.61
#